data_AF-A0A3D2TZY6-F1
#
_entry.id   AF-A0A3D2TZY6-F1
#
_cell.length_a   1.000
_cell.length_b   1.000
_cell.length_c   1.000
_cell.angle_alpha   90.00
_cell.angle_beta   90.00
_cell.angle_gamma   90.00
#
_symmetry.space_group_name_H-M   'P 1'
#
loop_
_entity.id
_entity.type
_entity.pdbx_description
1 polymer ?
#
loop_
_entity_poly.entity_id
_entity_poly.type
_entity_poly.pdbx_seq_one_letter_code
_entity_poly.pdbx_strand_id
1 'polypeptide(L)' 'SYPRTEPVTPWDIGATIFHALGIDPHTTFTDSLGRPFQLTEGRPVTGLFG' A
#
# COMPACT_ATOMS: atom_id res chain seq x y z
N SER A 1 3.79 -25.01 -12.56
CA SER A 1 4.78 -23.95 -12.32
C SER A 1 4.43 -23.29 -10.99
N TYR A 2 5.35 -23.24 -10.05
CA TYR A 2 5.16 -22.56 -8.77
C TYR A 2 5.69 -21.13 -8.94
N PRO A 3 4.93 -20.05 -8.66
CA PRO A 3 5.46 -18.71 -8.78
C PRO A 3 6.58 -18.53 -7.75
N ARG A 4 7.76 -18.13 -8.25
CA ARG A 4 8.99 -17.92 -7.47
C ARG A 4 9.06 -16.50 -6.86
N THR A 5 7.97 -15.75 -6.99
CA THR A 5 7.83 -14.34 -6.63
C THR A 5 6.78 -14.20 -5.55
N GLU A 6 7.06 -13.36 -4.55
CA GLU A 6 6.06 -12.96 -3.56
C GLU A 6 4.79 -12.46 -4.27
N PRO A 7 3.60 -12.95 -3.87
CA PRO A 7 2.36 -12.49 -4.46
C PRO A 7 2.16 -11.01 -4.13
N VAL A 8 2.13 -10.18 -5.17
CA VAL A 8 1.81 -8.75 -5.08
C VAL A 8 0.32 -8.57 -5.35
N THR A 9 -0.38 -7.95 -4.41
CA THR A 9 -1.80 -7.61 -4.52
C THR A 9 -1.99 -6.19 -5.07
N PRO A 10 -3.18 -5.83 -5.57
CA PRO A 10 -3.48 -4.45 -5.95
C PRO A 10 -3.25 -3.44 -4.82
N TRP A 11 -3.45 -3.84 -3.57
CA TRP A 11 -3.24 -3.01 -2.39
C TRP A 11 -1.76 -2.66 -2.18
N ASP A 12 -0.86 -3.59 -2.50
CA ASP A 12 0.60 -3.39 -2.41
C ASP A 12 1.08 -2.37 -3.45
N ILE A 13 0.45 -2.35 -4.64
CA ILE A 13 0.73 -1.33 -5.67
C ILE A 13 0.33 0.07 -5.16
N GLY A 14 -0.87 0.20 -4.57
CA GLY A 14 -1.30 1.45 -3.95
C GLY A 14 -0.33 1.91 -2.86
N ALA A 15 0.07 1.00 -1.98
CA ALA A 15 1.03 1.27 -0.91
C ALA A 15 2.39 1.74 -1.46
N THR A 16 2.85 1.14 -2.56
CA THR A 16 4.09 1.51 -3.24
C THR A 16 4.01 2.93 -3.82
N ILE A 17 2.88 3.30 -4.45
CA ILE A 17 2.69 4.64 -5.00
C ILE A 17 2.72 5.69 -3.89
N PHE A 18 1.98 5.48 -2.80
CA PHE A 18 2.00 6.41 -1.67
C PHE A 18 3.40 6.54 -1.06
N HIS A 19 4.09 5.42 -0.87
CA HIS A 19 5.46 5.41 -0.39
C HIS A 19 6.42 6.17 -1.32
N ALA A 20 6.32 5.98 -2.64
CA ALA A 20 7.13 6.69 -3.63
C ALA A 20 6.92 8.22 -3.58
N LEU A 21 5.73 8.67 -3.18
CA LEU A 21 5.38 10.07 -3.01
C LEU A 21 5.77 10.63 -1.63
N GLY A 22 6.40 9.83 -0.75
CA GLY A 22 6.75 10.21 0.61
C GLY A 22 5.55 10.24 1.58
N ILE A 23 4.42 9.63 1.18
CA ILE A 23 3.22 9.50 2.01
C ILE A 23 3.28 8.14 2.71
N ASP A 24 3.04 8.12 4.02
CA ASP A 24 2.89 6.86 4.75
C ASP A 24 1.59 6.14 4.30
N PRO A 25 1.67 4.98 3.62
CA PRO A 25 0.50 4.23 3.15
C PRO A 25 -0.38 3.69 4.29
N HIS A 26 0.13 3.65 5.53
CA HIS A 26 -0.63 3.21 6.71
C HIS A 26 -1.31 4.37 7.44
N THR A 27 -1.23 5.57 6.88
CA THR A 27 -1.98 6.74 7.38
C THR A 27 -3.48 6.45 7.39
N THR A 28 -4.13 6.91 8.45
CA THR A 28 -5.58 6.80 8.62
C THR A 28 -6.23 8.12 8.24
N PHE A 29 -7.30 8.08 7.44
CA PHE A 29 -8.15 9.23 7.13
C PHE A 29 -9.55 9.02 7.70
N THR A 30 -10.29 10.11 7.85
CA THR A 30 -11.66 10.08 8.36
C THR A 30 -12.64 10.28 7.22
N ASP A 31 -13.66 9.42 7.11
CA ASP A 31 -14.74 9.59 6.14
C ASP A 31 -15.73 10.69 6.57
N SER A 32 -16.74 10.95 5.75
CA SER A 32 -17.81 11.93 6.04
C SER A 32 -18.68 11.56 7.24
N LEU A 33 -18.63 10.31 7.71
CA LEU A 33 -19.35 9.80 8.87
C LEU A 33 -18.49 9.77 10.14
N GLY A 34 -17.25 10.27 10.09
CA GLY A 34 -16.35 10.30 11.25
C GLY A 34 -15.62 8.97 11.52
N ARG A 35 -15.65 8.02 10.59
CA ARG A 35 -15.03 6.70 10.76
C ARG A 35 -13.58 6.70 10.27
N PRO A 36 -12.64 6.10 11.02
CA PRO A 36 -11.26 5.96 10.57
C PRO A 36 -11.14 4.87 9.51
N PHE A 37 -10.47 5.18 8.40
CA PHE A 37 -10.13 4.25 7.34
C PHE A 37 -8.63 4.34 7.04
N GLN A 38 -7.97 3.21 6.85
CA GLN A 38 -6.60 3.20 6.36
C GLN A 38 -6.57 3.45 4.85
N LEU A 39 -5.51 4.11 4.40
CA LEU A 39 -5.28 4.42 2.98
C LEU A 39 -5.17 3.14 2.13
N THR A 40 -4.49 2.13 2.66
CA THR A 40 -4.36 0.79 2.08
C THR A 40 -3.92 -0.22 3.15
N GLU A 41 -4.33 -1.47 3.01
CA GLU A 41 -3.84 -2.60 3.82
C GLU A 41 -2.58 -3.25 3.23
N GLY A 42 -2.20 -2.85 2.01
CA GLY A 42 -1.03 -3.36 1.31
C GLY A 42 0.28 -2.84 1.88
N ARG A 43 1.38 -3.46 1.47
CA ARG A 43 2.74 -3.09 1.86
C ARG A 43 3.50 -2.59 0.64
N PRO A 44 4.32 -1.52 0.77
CA PRO A 44 5.15 -1.06 -0.33
C PRO A 44 6.07 -2.17 -0.84
N VAL A 45 6.10 -2.36 -2.16
CA VAL A 45 7.04 -3.27 -2.84
C VAL A 45 8.39 -2.56 -2.93
N THR A 46 9.16 -2.63 -1.86
CA THR A 46 10.43 -1.88 -1.74
C THR A 46 11.50 -2.32 -2.72
N GLY A 47 11.41 -3.55 -3.25
CA GLY A 47 12.30 -4.07 -4.28
C GLY A 47 12.23 -3.33 -5.63
N LEU A 48 11.26 -2.43 -5.82
CA LEU A 48 11.16 -1.58 -7.02
C LEU A 48 12.04 -0.31 -6.95
N PHE A 49 12.47 0.12 -5.77
CA PHE A 49 13.24 1.36 -5.58
C PHE A 49 14.76 1.15 -5.62
N GLY A 50 15.22 0.10 -6.32
CA GLY A 50 16.63 -0.27 -6.48
C GLY A 50 17.44 0.69 -7.32
#